data_AF-A0A3N7DIE2-F1
#
_entry.id   AF-A0A3N7DIE2-F1
#
_cell.length_a   1.000
_cell.length_b   1.000
_cell.length_c   1.000
_cell.angle_alpha   90.00
_cell.angle_beta   90.00
_cell.angle_gamma   90.00
#
_symmetry.space_group_name_H-M   'P 1'
#
loop_
_entity.id
_entity.type
_entity.pdbx_description
1 polymer ?
#
loop_
_entity_poly.entity_id
_entity_poly.type
_entity_poly.pdbx_seq_one_letter_code
_entity_poly.pdbx_strand_id
1 'polypeptide(L)'
;MASFTIIAPALQGGEFNEATELGSAVWLWMHSASHRNTPLHGLSSLLLPAIKRGQFVLVSEGNKPVFYLSWARMSLDAESRYLRQHPLLMPAEDWTSGDRIWLLDWVAPFGHSRAMRHIIARLFSRHCMRALYHRSNERGLRIKQFHGISIMPAEARAWFALHPVALPDGSSAAAGSLPFQE
;
A
#
# COMPACT_ATOMS: atom_id res chain seq x y z
N MET A 1 -19.75 -19.10 -1.18
CA MET A 1 -18.84 -18.05 -0.68
C MET A 1 -17.48 -18.37 -1.25
N ALA A 2 -16.85 -17.44 -1.97
CA ALA A 2 -15.51 -17.71 -2.45
C ALA A 2 -14.51 -17.71 -1.28
N SER A 3 -13.65 -18.72 -1.23
CA SER A 3 -12.62 -18.83 -0.22
C SER A 3 -11.38 -18.07 -0.68
N PHE A 4 -10.92 -17.12 0.12
CA PHE A 4 -9.70 -16.37 -0.14
C PHE A 4 -8.52 -17.02 0.59
N THR A 5 -7.44 -17.27 -0.15
CA THR A 5 -6.13 -17.62 0.42
C THR A 5 -5.32 -16.34 0.54
N ILE A 6 -4.79 -16.06 1.74
CA ILE A 6 -4.07 -14.82 2.05
C ILE A 6 -2.63 -15.16 2.41
N ILE A 7 -1.68 -14.50 1.74
CA ILE A 7 -0.25 -14.53 2.05
C ILE A 7 0.13 -13.13 2.53
N ALA A 8 0.53 -12.99 3.80
CA ALA A 8 0.89 -11.71 4.41
C ALA A 8 2.04 -11.87 5.42
N PRO A 9 3.27 -12.15 4.97
CA PRO A 9 4.35 -12.66 5.83
C PRO A 9 4.70 -11.72 6.99
N ALA A 10 4.82 -10.41 6.74
CA ALA A 10 5.15 -9.45 7.80
C ALA A 10 3.99 -9.17 8.79
N LEU A 11 2.76 -9.62 8.50
CA LEU A 11 1.58 -9.39 9.36
C LEU A 11 1.11 -10.67 10.08
N GLN A 12 1.26 -11.83 9.44
CA GLN A 12 0.76 -13.11 9.95
C GLN A 12 1.86 -14.16 10.12
N GLY A 13 3.10 -13.87 9.70
CA GLY A 13 4.16 -14.86 9.56
C GLY A 13 3.94 -15.77 8.35
N GLY A 14 4.74 -16.84 8.27
CA GLY A 14 4.67 -17.83 7.21
C GLY A 14 5.75 -17.66 6.15
N GLU A 15 6.08 -18.78 5.50
CA GLU A 15 7.02 -18.82 4.39
C GLU A 15 6.32 -18.47 3.08
N PHE A 16 7.09 -17.94 2.13
CA PHE A 16 6.62 -17.63 0.78
C PHE A 16 7.78 -17.81 -0.20
N ASN A 17 7.45 -17.97 -1.48
CA ASN A 17 8.44 -18.08 -2.54
C ASN A 17 8.53 -16.75 -3.30
N GLU A 18 9.67 -16.05 -3.20
CA GLU A 18 9.85 -14.73 -3.82
C GLU A 18 9.48 -14.70 -5.30
N ALA A 19 9.83 -15.73 -6.07
CA ALA A 19 9.56 -15.78 -7.51
C ALA A 19 8.07 -15.97 -7.80
N THR A 20 7.37 -16.81 -7.04
CA THR A 20 5.92 -17.02 -7.15
C THR A 20 5.16 -15.73 -6.81
N GLU A 21 5.55 -15.05 -5.73
CA GLU A 21 4.89 -13.81 -5.31
C GLU A 21 5.17 -12.67 -6.31
N LEU A 22 6.39 -12.58 -6.82
CA LEU A 22 6.75 -11.61 -7.86
C LEU A 22 5.94 -11.87 -9.14
N GLY A 23 5.87 -13.11 -9.61
CA GLY A 23 5.08 -13.47 -10.78
C GLY A 23 3.60 -13.13 -10.62
N SER A 24 3.04 -13.39 -9.44
CA SER A 24 1.64 -13.06 -9.12
C SER A 24 1.39 -11.55 -9.09
N ALA A 25 2.30 -10.78 -8.48
CA ALA A 25 2.22 -9.32 -8.44
C ALA A 25 2.33 -8.71 -9.85
N VAL A 26 3.30 -9.14 -10.65
CA VAL A 26 3.48 -8.69 -12.04
C VAL A 26 2.25 -9.02 -12.88
N TRP A 27 1.71 -10.23 -12.76
CA TRP A 27 0.50 -10.63 -13.48
C TRP A 27 -0.70 -9.74 -13.11
N LEU A 28 -0.90 -9.43 -11.82
CA LEU A 28 -1.94 -8.49 -11.38
C LEU A 28 -1.72 -7.08 -11.94
N TRP A 29 -0.47 -6.60 -12.01
CA TRP A 29 -0.13 -5.30 -12.58
C TRP A 29 -0.46 -5.21 -14.07
N MET A 30 -0.22 -6.28 -14.84
CA MET A 30 -0.59 -6.36 -16.26
C MET A 30 -2.09 -6.18 -16.50
N HIS A 31 -2.92 -6.59 -15.54
CA HIS A 31 -4.37 -6.42 -15.59
C HIS A 31 -4.87 -5.08 -15.00
N SER A 32 -3.98 -4.25 -14.44
CA SER A 32 -4.34 -2.96 -13.84
C SER A 32 -4.01 -1.80 -14.77
N ALA A 33 -5.00 -0.98 -15.12
CA ALA A 33 -4.81 0.19 -16.01
C ALA A 33 -3.70 1.14 -15.53
N SER A 34 -3.57 1.35 -14.21
CA SER A 34 -2.54 2.22 -13.63
C SER A 34 -1.12 1.65 -13.64
N HIS A 35 -0.96 0.34 -13.88
CA HIS A 35 0.32 -0.36 -13.71
C HIS A 35 0.79 -1.09 -14.99
N ARG A 36 -0.11 -1.40 -15.93
CA ARG A 36 0.17 -2.21 -17.13
C ARG A 36 1.23 -1.62 -18.08
N ASN A 37 1.52 -0.33 -17.94
CA ASN A 37 2.52 0.37 -18.76
C ASN A 37 3.88 0.53 -18.05
N THR A 38 4.04 -0.01 -16.84
CA THR A 38 5.32 0.03 -16.13
C THR A 38 6.38 -0.74 -16.93
N PRO A 39 7.55 -0.14 -17.21
CA PRO A 39 8.62 -0.83 -17.91
C PRO A 39 9.12 -2.06 -17.16
N LEU A 40 9.40 -3.16 -17.87
CA LEU A 40 9.87 -4.42 -17.30
C LEU A 40 11.12 -4.25 -16.40
N HIS A 41 12.07 -3.42 -16.82
CA HIS A 41 13.29 -3.14 -16.06
C HIS A 41 13.03 -2.44 -14.72
N GLY A 42 11.89 -1.77 -14.56
CA GLY A 42 11.50 -1.09 -13.32
C GLY A 42 10.76 -1.99 -12.34
N LEU A 43 10.23 -3.14 -12.78
CA LEU A 43 9.44 -4.03 -11.92
C LEU A 43 10.24 -4.57 -10.73
N SER A 44 11.51 -4.90 -10.93
CA SER A 44 12.38 -5.37 -9.85
C SER A 44 12.52 -4.32 -8.76
N SER A 45 12.80 -3.06 -9.12
CA SER A 45 12.94 -1.96 -8.16
C SER A 45 11.64 -1.59 -7.45
N LEU A 46 10.48 -1.80 -8.09
CA LEU A 46 9.18 -1.47 -7.51
C LEU A 46 8.63 -2.59 -6.60
N LEU A 47 8.78 -3.86 -7.00
CA LEU A 47 8.13 -4.99 -6.35
C LEU A 47 9.04 -5.74 -5.38
N LEU A 48 10.32 -5.97 -5.75
CA LEU A 48 11.20 -6.81 -4.93
C LEU A 48 11.48 -6.26 -3.54
N PRO A 49 11.61 -4.94 -3.30
CA PRO A 49 11.84 -4.46 -1.94
C PRO A 49 10.72 -4.83 -0.98
N ALA A 50 9.45 -4.81 -1.42
CA ALA A 50 8.31 -5.27 -0.63
C ALA A 50 8.37 -6.78 -0.40
N ILE A 51 8.55 -7.54 -1.49
CA ILE A 51 8.53 -9.00 -1.50
C ILE A 51 9.63 -9.57 -0.60
N LYS A 52 10.89 -9.13 -0.78
CA LYS A 52 12.03 -9.58 0.03
C LYS A 52 11.89 -9.30 1.51
N ARG A 53 11.11 -8.29 1.88
CA ARG A 53 10.85 -7.90 3.27
C ARG A 53 9.57 -8.52 3.84
N GLY A 54 8.83 -9.30 3.04
CA GLY A 54 7.51 -9.80 3.42
C GLY A 54 6.45 -8.69 3.58
N GLN A 55 6.75 -7.46 3.15
CA GLN A 55 5.89 -6.28 3.28
C GLN A 55 4.86 -6.18 2.16
N PHE A 56 4.15 -7.27 1.92
CA PHE A 56 3.07 -7.35 0.95
C PHE A 56 1.91 -8.22 1.48
N VAL A 57 0.74 -8.04 0.88
CA VAL A 57 -0.39 -8.96 0.99
C VAL A 57 -0.74 -9.43 -0.41
N LEU A 58 -0.67 -10.73 -0.66
CA LEU A 58 -1.23 -11.35 -1.86
C LEU A 58 -2.49 -12.11 -1.46
N VAL A 59 -3.60 -11.90 -2.19
CA VAL A 59 -4.82 -12.68 -2.00
C VAL A 59 -5.18 -13.38 -3.30
N SER A 60 -5.49 -14.68 -3.17
CA SER A 60 -5.94 -15.54 -4.25
C SER A 60 -7.35 -16.06 -3.99
N GLU A 61 -8.13 -16.18 -5.05
CA GLU A 61 -9.41 -16.88 -5.06
C GLU A 61 -9.23 -18.19 -5.83
N GLY A 62 -9.21 -19.32 -5.11
CA GLY A 62 -8.67 -20.57 -5.66
C GLY A 62 -7.20 -20.41 -6.05
N ASN A 63 -6.86 -20.75 -7.31
CA ASN A 63 -5.49 -20.64 -7.83
C ASN A 63 -5.21 -19.32 -8.57
N LYS A 64 -6.14 -18.37 -8.54
CA LYS A 64 -6.02 -17.10 -9.26
C LYS A 64 -5.68 -15.97 -8.28
N PRO A 65 -4.55 -15.26 -8.43
CA PRO A 65 -4.31 -14.05 -7.66
C PRO A 65 -5.36 -13.00 -8.04
N VAL A 66 -5.95 -12.35 -7.05
CA VAL A 66 -7.01 -11.34 -7.27
C VAL A 66 -6.66 -9.99 -6.66
N PHE A 67 -5.66 -9.95 -5.78
CA PHE A 67 -5.26 -8.74 -5.08
C PHE A 67 -3.78 -8.76 -4.68
N TYR A 68 -3.14 -7.61 -4.81
CA TYR A 68 -1.81 -7.33 -4.27
C TYR A 68 -1.81 -5.99 -3.54
N LEU A 69 -1.21 -5.97 -2.36
CA LEU A 69 -0.90 -4.76 -1.60
C LEU A 69 0.57 -4.77 -1.22
N SER A 70 1.24 -3.64 -1.34
CA SER A 70 2.57 -3.42 -0.75
C SER A 70 2.55 -2.23 0.20
N TRP A 71 3.45 -2.22 1.18
CA TRP A 71 3.63 -1.06 2.04
C TRP A 71 5.08 -0.84 2.44
N ALA A 72 5.38 0.39 2.85
CA ALA A 72 6.62 0.77 3.52
C ALA A 72 6.31 1.32 4.91
N ARG A 73 7.26 1.18 5.84
CA ARG A 73 7.24 1.82 7.16
C ARG A 73 8.34 2.86 7.21
N MET A 74 7.97 4.12 7.09
CA MET A 74 8.90 5.22 6.85
C MET A 74 9.16 6.03 8.13
N SER A 75 10.37 6.57 8.24
CA SER A 75 10.66 7.72 9.10
C SER A 75 10.02 9.00 8.53
N LEU A 76 10.09 10.11 9.27
CA LEU A 76 9.63 11.42 8.77
C LEU A 76 10.41 11.86 7.52
N ASP A 77 11.73 11.66 7.50
CA ASP A 77 12.59 12.04 6.38
C ASP A 77 12.34 11.17 5.14
N ALA A 78 12.15 9.86 5.35
CA ALA A 78 11.80 8.92 4.29
C ALA A 78 10.41 9.23 3.69
N GLU A 79 9.41 9.52 4.55
CA GLU A 79 8.09 9.98 4.09
C GLU A 79 8.22 11.25 3.23
N SER A 80 9.03 12.21 3.68
CA SER A 80 9.23 13.45 2.94
C SER A 80 9.93 13.25 1.59
N ARG A 81 10.89 12.31 1.49
CA ARG A 81 11.50 11.93 0.20
C ARG A 81 10.50 11.24 -0.70
N TYR A 82 9.76 10.26 -0.18
CA TYR A 82 8.73 9.53 -0.91
C TYR A 82 7.68 10.45 -1.54
N LEU A 83 7.25 11.48 -0.82
CA LEU A 83 6.27 12.45 -1.32
C LEU A 83 6.82 13.41 -2.39
N ARG A 84 8.14 13.52 -2.52
CA ARG A 84 8.83 14.43 -3.46
C ARG A 84 9.36 13.72 -4.70
N GLN A 85 9.64 12.43 -4.61
CA GLN A 85 10.37 11.69 -5.63
C GLN A 85 9.55 10.54 -6.19
N HIS A 86 9.92 10.09 -7.38
CA HIS A 86 9.31 8.90 -7.97
C HIS A 86 9.63 7.66 -7.10
N PRO A 87 8.68 6.72 -6.87
CA PRO A 87 8.92 5.54 -6.03
C PRO A 87 10.15 4.70 -6.41
N LEU A 88 10.52 4.69 -7.69
CA LEU A 88 11.76 4.04 -8.19
C LEU A 88 13.05 4.58 -7.55
N LEU A 89 13.02 5.80 -7.02
CA LEU A 89 14.16 6.45 -6.37
C LEU A 89 14.20 6.19 -4.86
N MET A 90 13.23 5.44 -4.32
CA MET A 90 13.16 5.19 -2.89
C MET A 90 14.32 4.28 -2.44
N PRO A 91 15.21 4.74 -1.54
CA PRO A 91 16.29 3.94 -1.01
C PRO A 91 15.79 2.66 -0.32
N ALA A 92 16.60 1.61 -0.33
CA ALA A 92 16.20 0.31 0.23
C ALA A 92 15.95 0.38 1.75
N GLU A 93 16.70 1.23 2.45
CA GLU A 93 16.58 1.50 3.88
C GLU A 93 15.29 2.22 4.26
N ASP A 94 14.71 3.01 3.34
CA ASP A 94 13.51 3.80 3.61
C ASP A 94 12.27 2.92 3.84
N TRP A 95 12.24 1.72 3.27
CA TRP A 95 11.15 0.73 3.39
C TRP A 95 10.83 0.32 4.84
N THR A 96 11.81 0.39 5.74
CA THR A 96 11.73 -0.03 7.14
C THR A 96 12.32 1.00 8.11
N SER A 97 12.38 2.27 7.69
CA SER A 97 13.07 3.33 8.42
C SER A 97 12.30 3.88 9.63
N GLY A 98 11.03 3.53 9.82
CA GLY A 98 10.23 4.05 10.94
C GLY A 98 8.89 3.36 11.18
N ASP A 99 7.92 4.13 11.64
CA ASP A 99 6.60 3.66 12.07
C ASP A 99 5.44 4.20 11.22
N ARG A 100 5.73 5.08 10.25
CA ARG A 100 4.72 5.71 9.40
C ARG A 100 4.41 4.80 8.22
N ILE A 101 3.27 4.10 8.29
CA ILE A 101 2.90 3.14 7.24
C ILE A 101 2.30 3.84 6.03
N TRP A 102 2.90 3.59 4.86
CA TRP A 102 2.39 4.00 3.55
C TRP A 102 2.06 2.79 2.69
N LEU A 103 0.80 2.68 2.28
CA LEU A 103 0.36 1.73 1.27
C LEU A 103 0.80 2.26 -0.10
N LEU A 104 1.62 1.50 -0.81
CA LEU A 104 2.24 1.95 -2.06
C LEU A 104 1.45 1.45 -3.26
N ASP A 105 1.23 0.14 -3.34
CA ASP A 105 0.48 -0.48 -4.44
C ASP A 105 -0.81 -1.08 -3.89
N TRP A 106 -1.96 -0.67 -4.42
CA TRP A 106 -3.25 -1.31 -4.17
C TRP A 106 -3.81 -1.81 -5.50
N VAL A 107 -3.71 -3.11 -5.76
CA VAL A 107 -3.97 -3.68 -7.08
C VAL A 107 -5.06 -4.74 -6.99
N ALA A 108 -6.26 -4.41 -7.46
CA ALA A 108 -7.46 -5.26 -7.41
C ALA A 108 -8.19 -5.29 -8.77
N PRO A 109 -7.54 -5.76 -9.85
CA PRO A 109 -7.98 -5.50 -11.23
C PRO A 109 -9.30 -6.16 -11.62
N PHE A 110 -9.79 -7.12 -10.82
CA PHE A 110 -11.04 -7.86 -11.11
C PHE A 110 -12.20 -7.47 -10.17
N GLY A 111 -12.20 -6.26 -9.62
CA GLY A 111 -13.32 -5.75 -8.80
C GLY A 111 -13.31 -6.18 -7.33
N HIS A 112 -12.22 -6.76 -6.82
CA HIS A 112 -12.12 -7.27 -5.45
C HIS A 112 -11.87 -6.18 -4.39
N SER A 113 -11.67 -4.93 -4.82
CA SER A 113 -11.24 -3.80 -3.99
C SER A 113 -12.08 -3.63 -2.71
N ARG A 114 -13.42 -3.75 -2.81
CA ARG A 114 -14.33 -3.64 -1.67
C ARG A 114 -14.15 -4.77 -0.64
N ALA A 115 -13.97 -6.01 -1.10
CA ALA A 115 -13.72 -7.14 -0.21
C ALA A 115 -12.36 -6.99 0.49
N MET A 116 -11.33 -6.61 -0.27
CA MET A 116 -9.97 -6.46 0.23
C MET A 116 -9.86 -5.36 1.29
N ARG A 117 -10.62 -4.27 1.18
CA ARG A 117 -10.68 -3.25 2.23
C ARG A 117 -10.99 -3.82 3.62
N HIS A 118 -11.93 -4.76 3.72
CA HIS A 118 -12.31 -5.39 4.99
C HIS A 118 -11.21 -6.31 5.51
N ILE A 119 -10.56 -7.06 4.62
CA ILE A 119 -9.43 -7.94 4.95
C ILE A 119 -8.25 -7.12 5.45
N ILE A 120 -7.86 -6.07 4.72
CA ILE A 120 -6.73 -5.21 5.08
C ILE A 120 -6.97 -4.49 6.41
N ALA A 121 -8.17 -3.98 6.67
CA ALA A 121 -8.49 -3.36 7.96
C ALA A 121 -8.31 -4.33 9.15
N ARG A 122 -8.52 -5.64 8.94
CA ARG A 122 -8.28 -6.69 9.94
C ARG A 122 -6.80 -7.04 10.07
N LEU A 123 -6.09 -7.20 8.95
CA LEU A 123 -4.66 -7.49 8.96
C LEU A 123 -3.85 -6.38 9.64
N PHE A 124 -4.22 -5.13 9.39
CA PHE A 124 -3.60 -3.95 10.02
C PHE A 124 -4.38 -3.49 11.26
N SER A 125 -5.02 -4.41 11.99
CA SER A 125 -5.97 -4.11 13.08
C SER A 125 -5.54 -3.01 14.06
N ARG A 126 -4.24 -2.89 14.35
CA ARG A 126 -3.66 -1.95 15.31
C ARG A 126 -2.79 -0.85 14.69
N HIS A 127 -2.94 -0.57 13.40
CA HIS A 127 -2.10 0.40 12.71
C HIS A 127 -2.89 1.55 12.08
N CYS A 128 -2.30 2.74 12.09
CA CYS A 128 -2.69 3.86 11.23
C CYS A 128 -1.83 3.87 9.97
N MET A 129 -2.43 4.14 8.82
CA MET A 129 -1.80 4.04 7.52
C MET A 129 -2.21 5.20 6.62
N ARG A 130 -1.37 5.51 5.62
CA ARG A 130 -1.66 6.46 4.56
C ARG A 130 -1.54 5.81 3.18
N ALA A 131 -2.19 6.39 2.17
CA ALA A 131 -1.95 6.05 0.78
C ALA A 131 -2.03 7.31 -0.09
N LEU A 132 -1.22 7.33 -1.16
CA LEU A 132 -1.39 8.31 -2.23
C LEU A 132 -2.53 7.90 -3.15
N TYR A 133 -3.41 8.84 -3.44
CA TYR A 133 -4.53 8.64 -4.35
C TYR A 133 -4.44 9.65 -5.50
N HIS A 134 -4.20 9.12 -6.69
CA HIS A 134 -4.24 9.88 -7.94
C HIS A 134 -5.58 9.64 -8.62
N ARG A 135 -6.42 10.68 -8.72
CA ARG A 135 -7.59 10.66 -9.61
C ARG A 135 -7.11 11.16 -10.97
N SER A 136 -7.16 10.32 -12.01
CA SER A 136 -6.63 10.61 -13.35
C SER A 136 -7.15 11.89 -14.01
N ASN A 137 -8.23 12.49 -13.49
CA ASN A 137 -8.84 13.72 -13.99
C ASN A 137 -8.72 14.95 -13.07
N GLU A 138 -8.12 14.82 -11.87
CA GLU A 138 -7.98 15.96 -10.94
C GLU A 138 -6.49 16.30 -10.75
N ARG A 139 -6.16 17.59 -10.89
CA ARG A 139 -4.84 18.11 -10.54
C ARG A 139 -4.70 18.12 -9.02
N GLY A 140 -4.03 17.11 -8.46
CA GLY A 140 -3.60 17.14 -7.06
C GLY A 140 -3.33 15.76 -6.47
N LEU A 141 -2.25 15.67 -5.68
CA LEU A 141 -1.97 14.52 -4.82
C LEU A 141 -2.99 14.51 -3.67
N ARG A 142 -3.84 13.48 -3.58
CA ARG A 142 -4.70 13.29 -2.40
C ARG A 142 -4.11 12.24 -1.47
N ILE A 143 -4.09 12.53 -0.18
CA ILE A 143 -3.65 11.58 0.84
C ILE A 143 -4.88 11.02 1.52
N LYS A 144 -5.05 9.69 1.44
CA LYS A 144 -6.07 8.98 2.19
C LYS A 144 -5.47 8.43 3.47
N GLN A 145 -6.21 8.56 4.57
CA GLN A 145 -5.86 8.03 5.88
C GLN A 145 -6.76 6.84 6.22
N PHE A 146 -6.16 5.79 6.77
CA PHE A 146 -6.83 4.55 7.14
C PHE A 146 -6.38 4.13 8.53
N HIS A 147 -7.22 3.39 9.22
CA HIS A 147 -6.84 2.75 10.48
C HIS A 147 -7.41 1.33 10.54
N GLY A 148 -6.74 0.48 11.31
CA GLY A 148 -7.21 -0.86 11.60
C GLY A 148 -8.49 -0.90 12.42
N ILE A 149 -9.15 -2.05 12.42
CA ILE A 149 -10.43 -2.26 13.10
C ILE A 149 -10.37 -2.10 14.63
N SER A 150 -9.19 -2.21 15.25
CA SER A 150 -9.02 -2.11 16.70
C SER A 150 -8.70 -0.69 17.18
N ILE A 151 -8.57 0.28 16.27
CA ILE A 151 -8.30 1.69 16.60
C ILE A 151 -9.62 2.46 16.54
N MET A 152 -9.94 3.19 17.63
CA MET A 152 -11.11 4.05 17.64
C MET A 152 -10.92 5.27 16.73
N PRO A 153 -11.97 5.80 16.07
CA PRO A 153 -11.82 6.97 15.20
C PRO A 153 -11.18 8.19 15.87
N ALA A 154 -11.42 8.41 17.16
CA ALA A 154 -10.80 9.51 17.91
C ALA A 154 -9.29 9.29 18.12
N GLU A 155 -8.89 8.05 18.44
CA GLU A 155 -7.48 7.67 18.59
C GLU A 155 -6.74 7.78 17.25
N ALA A 156 -7.35 7.32 16.16
CA ALA A 156 -6.79 7.48 14.82
C ALA A 156 -6.57 8.96 14.49
N ARG A 157 -7.56 9.83 14.74
CA ARG A 157 -7.43 11.28 14.54
C ARG A 157 -6.30 11.88 15.37
N ALA A 158 -6.18 11.50 16.64
CA ALA A 158 -5.10 11.95 17.50
C ALA A 158 -3.73 11.50 16.98
N TRP A 159 -3.62 10.25 16.55
CA TRP A 159 -2.38 9.73 15.95
C TRP A 159 -1.99 10.51 14.70
N PHE A 160 -2.93 10.76 13.77
CA PHE A 160 -2.66 11.54 12.56
C PHE A 160 -2.30 13.01 12.86
N ALA A 161 -2.87 13.60 13.91
CA ALA A 161 -2.51 14.95 14.35
C ALA A 161 -1.09 15.02 14.92
N LEU A 162 -0.67 14.01 15.68
CA LEU A 162 0.70 13.89 16.22
C LEU A 162 1.72 13.50 15.15
N HIS A 163 1.26 12.93 14.03
CA HIS A 163 2.09 12.53 12.89
C HIS A 163 1.64 13.28 11.65
N PRO A 164 1.81 14.62 11.57
CA PRO A 164 1.42 15.38 10.39
C PRO A 164 2.22 14.89 9.17
N VAL A 165 1.58 14.85 8.01
CA VAL A 165 2.25 14.43 6.75
C VAL A 165 3.47 15.30 6.51
N ALA A 166 4.61 14.69 6.18
CA ALA A 166 5.84 15.40 5.81
C ALA A 166 5.77 16.00 4.39
N LEU A 167 4.81 16.91 4.17
CA LEU A 167 4.62 17.57 2.88
C LEU A 167 5.87 18.36 2.48
N PRO A 168 6.17 18.45 1.17
CA PRO A 168 7.17 19.38 0.68
C PRO A 168 6.79 20.82 1.04
N ASP A 169 7.78 21.66 1.37
CA ASP A 169 7.54 23.08 1.65
C ASP A 169 6.72 23.75 0.54
N GLY A 170 5.62 24.40 0.91
CA GLY A 170 4.69 25.07 -0.03
C GLY A 170 3.60 24.18 -0.64
N SER A 171 3.55 22.88 -0.35
CA SER A 171 2.47 21.98 -0.80
C SER A 171 1.35 21.91 0.24
N SER A 172 0.10 22.12 -0.20
CA SER A 172 -1.10 21.83 0.58
C SER A 172 -1.78 20.59 -0.01
N ALA A 173 -1.62 19.43 0.64
CA ALA A 173 -2.45 18.26 0.33
C ALA A 173 -3.72 18.31 1.17
N ALA A 174 -4.89 18.23 0.53
CA ALA A 174 -6.15 18.05 1.24
C ALA A 174 -6.16 16.64 1.88
N ALA A 175 -5.92 16.57 3.19
CA ALA A 175 -6.10 15.35 3.97
C ALA A 175 -7.61 15.13 4.18
N GLY A 176 -8.23 14.40 3.26
CA GLY A 176 -9.64 14.00 3.37
C GLY A 176 -9.76 12.60 3.95
N SER A 177 -10.45 12.46 5.07
CA SER A 177 -10.98 11.17 5.51
C SER A 177 -12.25 10.87 4.72
N LEU A 178 -12.08 10.35 3.50
CA LEU A 178 -13.21 9.80 2.75
C LEU A 178 -13.33 8.30 3.05
N PRO A 179 -14.54 7.78 3.30
CA PRO A 179 -14.76 6.35 3.22
C PRO A 179 -14.31 5.87 1.84
N PHE A 180 -13.79 4.64 1.78
CA PHE A 180 -13.39 4.00 0.53
C PHE A 180 -14.62 3.95 -0.41
N GLN A 181 -14.68 4.89 -1.35
CA GLN A 181 -15.76 4.98 -2.32
C GLN A 181 -15.20 4.85 -3.74
N GLU A 182 -15.88 3.95 -4.45
CA GLU A 182 -16.03 3.62 -5.88
C GLU A 182 -14.94 4.04 -6.87
#